data_AF-A0A7S4CFY3-F1
#
_entry.id   AF-A0A7S4CFY3-F1
#
_cell.length_a   1.000
_cell.length_b   1.000
_cell.length_c   1.000
_cell.angle_alpha   90.00
_cell.angle_beta   90.00
_cell.angle_gamma   90.00
#
_symmetry.space_group_name_H-M   'P 1'
#
loop_
_entity.id
_entity.type
_entity.pdbx_description
1 polymer ?
#
loop_
_entity_poly.entity_id
_entity_poly.type
_entity_poly.pdbx_seq_one_letter_code
_entity_poly.pdbx_strand_id
1 'polypeptide(L)'
;VRMLLAQLDGLVAGYTAHCPAEARLGYLDLLALTADGDLETIIPMVNNEVYPLDAATQKGLLLLAPLRNRPRRLRRNHFEENFHCSALIRLLPDNADILFGHTTWDHYTMMVRSLKAYHYPMPDGDVALSFSSSPGFITSVDD
;
A
#
# COMPACT_ATOMS: atom_id res chain seq x y z
N VAL A 1 16.21 6.10 3.78
CA VAL A 1 16.26 4.70 3.28
C VAL A 1 17.11 3.76 4.14
N ARG A 2 18.38 4.06 4.45
CA ARG A 2 19.25 3.14 5.24
C ARG A 2 18.62 2.63 6.55
N MET A 3 17.96 3.49 7.33
CA MET A 3 17.33 3.08 8.60
C MET A 3 16.10 2.17 8.38
N LEU A 4 15.34 2.38 7.31
CA LEU A 4 14.22 1.51 6.95
C LEU A 4 14.71 0.11 6.56
N LEU A 5 15.79 0.04 5.78
CA LEU A 5 16.41 -1.24 5.43
C LEU A 5 16.99 -1.96 6.66
N ALA A 6 17.62 -1.20 7.57
CA ALA A 6 18.11 -1.77 8.84
C ALA A 6 16.96 -2.30 9.73
N GLN A 7 15.78 -1.68 9.69
CA GLN A 7 14.59 -2.21 10.37
C GLN A 7 14.13 -3.53 9.74
N LEU A 8 14.13 -3.64 8.41
CA LEU A 8 13.84 -4.88 7.71
C LEU A 8 14.89 -5.97 8.03
N ASP A 9 16.18 -5.62 8.04
CA ASP A 9 17.25 -6.54 8.45
C ASP A 9 17.02 -7.07 9.87
N GLY A 10 16.62 -6.19 10.80
CA GLY A 10 16.28 -6.54 12.17
C GLY A 10 15.07 -7.46 12.26
N LEU A 11 14.03 -7.23 11.46
CA LEU A 11 12.87 -8.11 11.36
C LEU A 11 13.27 -9.51 10.88
N VAL A 12 14.05 -9.59 9.80
CA VAL A 12 14.54 -10.86 9.22
C VAL A 12 15.36 -11.62 10.25
N ALA A 13 16.31 -10.95 10.91
CA ALA A 13 17.16 -11.55 11.94
C ALA A 13 16.34 -12.05 13.13
N GLY A 14 15.42 -11.22 13.63
CA GLY A 14 14.55 -11.55 14.77
C GLY A 14 13.63 -12.73 14.48
N TYR A 15 13.02 -12.75 13.29
CA TYR A 15 12.19 -13.86 12.84
C TYR A 15 12.99 -15.15 12.69
N THR A 16 14.13 -15.10 12.00
CA THR A 16 14.98 -16.27 11.74
C THR A 16 15.54 -16.89 13.02
N ALA A 17 15.80 -16.09 14.05
CA ALA A 17 16.31 -16.56 15.33
C ALA A 17 15.27 -17.37 16.14
N HIS A 18 13.98 -17.22 15.87
CA HIS A 18 12.89 -17.81 16.67
C HIS A 18 11.94 -18.72 15.89
N CYS A 19 12.02 -18.74 14.56
CA CYS A 19 11.20 -19.64 13.75
C CYS A 19 11.81 -21.05 13.61
N PRO A 20 10.98 -22.09 13.48
CA PRO A 20 11.42 -23.41 13.03
C PRO A 20 12.12 -23.35 11.67
N ALA A 21 13.01 -24.30 11.40
CA ALA A 21 13.83 -24.31 10.19
C ALA A 21 12.98 -24.34 8.90
N GLU A 22 11.86 -25.04 8.94
CA GLU A 22 10.87 -25.21 7.88
C GLU A 22 10.02 -23.96 7.61
N ALA A 23 9.99 -23.01 8.54
CA ALA A 23 9.19 -21.78 8.45
C ALA A 23 10.06 -20.53 8.19
N ARG A 24 11.36 -20.70 7.92
CA ARG A 24 12.26 -19.57 7.69
C ARG A 24 11.86 -18.79 6.44
N LEU A 25 11.78 -17.47 6.61
CA LEU A 25 11.55 -16.51 5.54
C LEU A 25 12.85 -15.74 5.30
N GLY A 26 13.21 -15.59 4.04
CA GLY A 26 14.35 -14.80 3.61
C GLY A 26 14.05 -13.30 3.58
N TYR A 27 15.07 -12.52 3.27
CA TYR A 27 14.95 -11.06 3.14
C TYR A 27 13.89 -10.67 2.09
N LEU A 28 13.87 -11.34 0.93
CA LEU A 28 12.92 -11.03 -0.13
C LEU A 28 11.48 -11.42 0.22
N ASP A 29 11.27 -12.48 1.00
CA ASP A 29 9.93 -12.89 1.43
C ASP A 29 9.32 -11.84 2.36
N LEU A 30 10.11 -11.34 3.33
CA LEU A 30 9.67 -10.28 4.25
C LEU A 30 9.62 -8.90 3.57
N LEU A 31 10.47 -8.64 2.58
CA LEU A 31 10.36 -7.46 1.74
C LEU A 31 9.05 -7.47 0.94
N ALA A 32 8.67 -8.62 0.38
CA ALA A 32 7.44 -8.77 -0.40
C ALA A 32 6.20 -8.38 0.42
N LEU A 33 6.15 -8.71 1.72
CA LEU A 33 5.08 -8.26 2.62
C LEU A 33 5.00 -6.74 2.74
N THR A 34 6.14 -6.05 2.75
CA THR A 34 6.18 -4.58 2.85
C THR A 34 5.91 -3.91 1.50
N ALA A 35 6.20 -4.61 0.40
CA ALA A 35 6.03 -4.16 -0.97
C ALA A 35 4.72 -4.68 -1.60
N ASP A 36 3.77 -5.18 -0.80
CA ASP A 36 2.55 -5.84 -1.28
C ASP A 36 1.80 -4.97 -2.30
N GLY A 37 1.53 -3.70 -1.97
CA GLY A 37 0.92 -2.74 -2.91
C GLY A 37 1.80 -2.40 -4.13
N ASP A 38 3.13 -2.42 -4.01
CA ASP A 38 4.02 -2.25 -5.17
C ASP A 38 3.93 -3.46 -6.12
N LEU A 39 3.81 -4.68 -5.56
CA LEU A 39 3.76 -5.93 -6.31
C LEU A 39 2.51 -6.03 -7.18
N GLU A 40 1.39 -5.46 -6.76
CA GLU A 40 0.16 -5.34 -7.57
C GLU A 40 0.41 -4.62 -8.90
N THR A 41 1.36 -3.69 -8.93
CA THR A 41 1.76 -2.98 -10.15
C THR A 41 2.93 -3.68 -10.85
N ILE A 42 3.95 -4.12 -10.10
CA ILE A 42 5.19 -4.67 -10.66
C ILE A 42 4.96 -6.03 -11.33
N ILE A 43 4.18 -6.93 -10.72
CA ILE A 43 3.93 -8.28 -11.26
C ILE A 43 3.32 -8.23 -12.67
N PRO A 44 2.18 -7.55 -12.92
CA PRO A 44 1.60 -7.51 -14.26
C PRO A 44 2.51 -6.79 -15.27
N MET A 45 3.28 -5.79 -14.81
CA MET A 45 4.25 -5.10 -15.66
C MET A 45 5.38 -6.01 -16.14
N VAL A 46 5.94 -6.83 -15.24
CA VAL A 46 7.04 -7.75 -15.57
C VAL A 46 6.54 -8.93 -16.42
N ASN A 47 5.32 -9.41 -16.15
CA ASN A 47 4.72 -10.53 -16.88
C ASN A 47 4.14 -10.15 -18.25
N ASN A 48 4.18 -8.86 -18.64
CA ASN A 48 3.53 -8.33 -19.84
C ASN A 48 2.03 -8.66 -19.94
N GLU A 49 1.33 -8.71 -18.80
CA GLU A 49 -0.10 -8.96 -18.77
C GLU A 49 -0.88 -7.71 -19.23
N VAL A 50 -1.67 -7.85 -20.31
CA VAL A 50 -2.49 -6.77 -20.88
C VAL A 50 -3.96 -7.07 -20.58
N TYR A 51 -4.58 -6.30 -19.69
CA TYR A 51 -6.00 -6.45 -19.34
C TYR A 51 -6.94 -5.88 -20.43
N PRO A 52 -7.89 -6.68 -20.97
CA PRO A 52 -8.81 -6.23 -22.03
C PRO A 52 -9.93 -5.35 -21.49
N LEU A 53 -10.10 -4.13 -22.03
CA LEU A 53 -11.15 -3.17 -21.68
C LEU A 53 -12.56 -3.63 -22.10
N ASP A 54 -13.57 -3.40 -21.25
CA ASP A 54 -14.99 -3.52 -21.62
C ASP A 54 -15.61 -2.18 -22.06
N ALA A 55 -16.78 -2.26 -22.70
CA ALA A 55 -17.44 -1.14 -23.36
C ALA A 55 -18.16 -0.16 -22.42
N ALA A 56 -18.34 -0.49 -21.14
CA ALA A 56 -19.06 0.35 -20.19
C ALA A 56 -18.19 1.51 -19.67
N THR A 57 -16.88 1.27 -19.52
CA THR A 57 -15.87 2.24 -19.08
C THR A 57 -15.63 3.37 -20.10
N GLN A 58 -16.04 3.17 -21.35
CA GLN A 58 -15.89 4.14 -22.43
C GLN A 58 -16.69 5.43 -22.21
N LYS A 59 -17.76 5.40 -21.41
CA LYS A 59 -18.69 6.54 -21.23
C LYS A 59 -18.31 7.49 -20.10
N GLY A 60 -17.63 7.02 -19.05
CA GLY A 60 -17.22 7.84 -17.90
C GLY A 60 -15.98 8.71 -18.18
N LEU A 61 -15.06 8.22 -19.02
CA LEU A 61 -13.78 8.88 -19.29
C LEU A 61 -13.87 10.12 -20.21
N LEU A 62 -15.03 10.34 -20.83
CA LEU A 62 -15.28 11.47 -21.73
C LEU A 62 -15.55 12.80 -20.99
N LEU A 63 -15.77 12.79 -19.68
CA LEU A 63 -16.18 13.98 -18.94
C LEU A 63 -15.01 14.84 -18.40
N LEU A 64 -13.74 14.36 -18.42
CA LEU A 64 -12.65 15.00 -17.65
C LEU A 64 -11.29 15.20 -18.37
N ALA A 65 -11.13 15.05 -19.70
CA ALA A 65 -9.81 15.26 -20.33
C ALA A 65 -9.84 15.98 -21.70
N PRO A 66 -9.01 17.02 -21.95
CA PRO A 66 -8.82 17.61 -23.28
C PRO A 66 -8.05 16.68 -24.23
N LEU A 67 -8.49 16.69 -25.50
CA LEU A 67 -8.37 15.64 -26.51
C LEU A 67 -7.11 15.63 -27.39
N ARG A 68 -6.05 16.41 -27.11
CA ARG A 68 -5.20 16.86 -28.24
C ARG A 68 -4.04 15.95 -28.69
N ASN A 69 -3.64 14.91 -27.96
CA ASN A 69 -2.54 14.03 -28.38
C ASN A 69 -2.76 12.53 -28.02
N ARG A 70 -3.67 11.83 -28.72
CA ARG A 70 -3.79 10.34 -28.69
C ARG A 70 -3.67 9.79 -30.11
N PRO A 71 -2.74 8.84 -30.42
CA PRO A 71 -3.03 7.38 -30.38
C PRO A 71 -1.78 6.52 -30.03
N ARG A 72 -1.76 5.20 -29.79
CA ARG A 72 -2.58 4.03 -30.16
C ARG A 72 -2.69 3.07 -28.95
N ARG A 73 -3.82 2.36 -28.84
CA ARG A 73 -4.13 1.30 -27.85
C ARG A 73 -4.35 1.82 -26.43
N LEU A 74 -5.59 2.28 -26.23
CA LEU A 74 -6.29 2.54 -24.98
C LEU A 74 -5.70 1.78 -23.78
N ARG A 75 -4.83 2.48 -23.03
CA ARG A 75 -4.46 2.13 -21.66
C ARG A 75 -5.75 2.10 -20.84
N ARG A 76 -6.11 0.91 -20.34
CA ARG A 76 -7.06 0.77 -19.24
C ARG A 76 -6.61 1.65 -18.09
N ASN A 77 -7.53 2.36 -17.48
CA ASN A 77 -7.25 3.07 -16.24
C ASN A 77 -7.00 2.00 -15.18
N HIS A 78 -5.73 1.65 -14.94
CA HIS A 78 -5.27 0.87 -13.77
C HIS A 78 -5.89 1.39 -12.45
N PHE A 79 -6.29 2.66 -12.48
CA PHE A 79 -7.06 3.37 -11.46
C PHE A 79 -8.37 2.70 -11.00
N GLU A 80 -9.13 1.99 -11.85
CA GLU A 80 -10.47 1.49 -11.44
C GLU A 80 -10.44 0.05 -10.87
N GLU A 81 -9.41 -0.73 -11.17
CA GLU A 81 -9.25 -2.09 -10.62
C GLU A 81 -8.45 -2.13 -9.33
N ASN A 82 -7.55 -1.16 -9.12
CA ASN A 82 -6.74 -1.06 -7.91
C ASN A 82 -7.37 -0.12 -6.86
N PHE A 83 -8.69 0.07 -6.92
CA PHE A 83 -9.41 0.88 -5.93
C PHE A 83 -9.69 0.02 -4.69
N HIS A 84 -8.75 0.04 -3.76
CA HIS A 84 -8.77 -0.78 -2.55
C HIS A 84 -9.19 -0.01 -1.30
N CYS A 85 -9.54 1.28 -1.37
CA CYS A 85 -9.81 2.05 -0.16
C CYS A 85 -10.91 3.10 -0.36
N SER A 86 -11.53 3.50 0.75
CA SER A 86 -12.35 4.71 0.86
C SER A 86 -11.78 5.64 1.94
N ALA A 87 -11.73 6.94 1.67
CA ALA A 87 -11.22 7.94 2.61
C ALA A 87 -12.16 9.15 2.68
N LEU A 88 -12.24 9.79 3.85
CA LEU A 88 -12.99 11.02 4.06
C LEU A 88 -12.18 11.99 4.92
N ILE A 89 -12.07 13.24 4.46
CA ILE A 89 -11.58 14.36 5.26
C ILE A 89 -12.71 15.36 5.39
N ARG A 90 -13.06 15.75 6.62
CA ARG A 90 -14.20 16.61 6.91
C ARG A 90 -13.81 17.71 7.90
N LEU A 91 -13.91 18.95 7.45
CA LEU A 91 -13.89 20.12 8.33
C LEU A 91 -15.26 20.29 8.97
N LEU A 92 -15.29 20.43 10.30
CA LEU A 92 -16.52 20.71 11.04
C LEU A 92 -16.98 22.17 10.85
N PRO A 93 -18.28 22.47 11.09
CA PRO A 93 -18.78 23.84 11.06
C PRO A 93 -17.91 24.77 11.92
N ASP A 94 -17.80 26.03 11.48
CA ASP A 94 -17.03 27.08 12.16
C ASP A 94 -15.55 26.72 12.41
N ASN A 95 -14.99 25.81 11.61
CA ASN A 95 -13.62 25.30 11.75
C ASN A 95 -13.31 24.71 13.13
N ALA A 96 -14.32 24.15 13.81
CA ALA A 96 -14.16 23.63 15.17
C ALA A 96 -13.18 22.45 15.25
N ASP A 97 -13.09 21.63 14.21
CA ASP A 97 -12.17 20.50 14.11
C ASP A 97 -12.01 20.00 12.67
N ILE A 98 -11.00 19.18 12.42
CA ILE A 98 -10.82 18.39 11.20
C ILE A 98 -10.87 16.89 11.54
N LEU A 99 -11.87 16.22 10.99
CA LEU A 99 -12.00 14.76 11.07
C LEU A 99 -11.42 14.12 9.82
N PHE A 100 -10.78 12.98 9.97
CA PHE A 100 -10.33 12.16 8.86
C PHE A 100 -10.56 10.68 9.16
N GLY A 101 -10.89 9.91 8.13
CA GLY A 101 -11.14 8.48 8.22
C GLY A 101 -10.68 7.78 6.96
N HIS A 102 -10.18 6.56 7.13
CA HIS A 102 -9.73 5.68 6.08
C HIS A 102 -10.35 4.30 6.28
N THR A 103 -10.68 3.60 5.19
CA THR A 103 -11.25 2.26 5.21
C THR A 103 -10.69 1.45 4.05
N THR A 104 -9.75 0.57 4.36
CA THR A 104 -9.17 -0.40 3.44
C THR A 104 -10.18 -1.49 3.08
N TRP A 105 -10.18 -1.87 1.82
CA TRP A 105 -10.90 -2.96 1.18
C TRP A 105 -9.85 -3.94 0.66
N ASP A 106 -9.80 -5.10 1.27
CA ASP A 106 -8.79 -6.11 0.97
C ASP A 106 -9.43 -7.50 1.08
N HIS A 107 -8.72 -8.54 0.66
CA HIS A 107 -9.09 -9.91 0.89
C HIS A 107 -9.26 -10.19 2.39
N TYR A 108 -10.26 -10.99 2.74
CA TYR A 108 -10.52 -11.36 4.14
C TYR A 108 -9.34 -12.11 4.80
N THR A 109 -8.44 -12.69 4.01
CA THR A 109 -7.19 -13.28 4.49
C THR A 109 -6.23 -12.26 5.09
N MET A 110 -6.37 -10.98 4.75
CA MET A 110 -5.56 -9.86 5.25
C MET A 110 -6.10 -9.27 6.56
N MET A 111 -7.13 -9.87 7.18
CA MET A 111 -7.74 -9.38 8.43
C MET A 111 -6.97 -9.76 9.71
N VAL A 112 -5.77 -10.31 9.61
CA VAL A 112 -4.88 -10.43 10.78
C VAL A 112 -4.21 -9.08 11.00
N ARG A 113 -4.80 -8.25 11.85
CA ARG A 113 -4.43 -6.82 12.00
C ARG A 113 -3.63 -6.54 13.26
N SER A 114 -2.83 -5.47 13.20
CA SER A 114 -2.11 -4.89 14.33
C SER A 114 -2.06 -3.37 14.21
N LEU A 115 -2.47 -2.64 15.25
CA LEU A 115 -2.16 -1.22 15.37
C LEU A 115 -0.74 -1.07 15.93
N LYS A 116 0.13 -0.36 15.22
CA LYS A 116 1.53 -0.18 15.61
C LYS A 116 1.78 1.25 16.02
N ALA A 117 2.48 1.43 17.14
CA ALA A 117 3.00 2.71 17.60
C ALA A 117 4.53 2.61 17.67
N TYR A 118 5.22 3.43 16.90
CA TYR A 118 6.67 3.50 16.88
C TYR A 118 7.13 4.83 17.45
N HIS A 119 8.17 4.75 18.28
CA HIS A 119 8.90 5.90 18.82
C HIS A 119 10.36 5.72 18.44
N TYR A 120 10.85 6.55 17.51
CA TYR A 120 12.22 6.53 17.04
C TYR A 120 12.99 7.72 17.59
N PRO A 121 14.04 7.50 18.38
CA PRO A 121 14.97 8.57 18.71
C PRO A 121 15.82 8.87 17.48
N MET A 122 15.58 10.01 16.83
CA MET A 122 16.34 10.45 15.66
C MET A 122 17.32 11.56 16.05
N PRO A 123 18.42 11.74 15.30
CA PRO A 123 19.39 12.81 15.59
C PRO A 123 18.77 14.22 15.64
N ASP A 124 17.72 14.45 14.84
CA ASP A 124 17.05 15.75 14.71
C ASP A 124 15.79 15.88 15.60
N GLY A 125 15.55 14.89 16.48
CA GLY A 125 14.41 14.85 17.39
C GLY A 125 13.62 13.55 17.32
N ASP A 126 12.91 13.23 18.39
CA ASP A 126 12.12 12.00 18.46
C ASP A 126 10.95 12.03 17.48
N VAL A 127 10.76 10.94 16.74
CA VAL A 127 9.63 10.73 15.82
C VAL A 127 8.70 9.69 16.43
N ALA A 128 7.45 10.09 16.69
CA ALA A 128 6.39 9.19 17.12
C ALA A 128 5.35 9.05 15.99
N LEU A 129 4.98 7.81 15.65
CA LEU A 129 3.92 7.54 14.69
C LEU A 129 3.05 6.36 15.15
N SER A 130 1.78 6.40 14.77
CA SER A 130 0.84 5.29 14.94
C SER A 130 0.12 5.02 13.62
N PHE A 131 0.00 3.76 13.24
CA PHE A 131 -0.62 3.36 11.97
C PHE A 131 -1.21 1.95 12.07
N SER A 132 -2.29 1.71 11.33
CA SER A 132 -2.86 0.38 11.13
C SER A 132 -1.93 -0.44 10.25
N SER A 133 -1.81 -1.74 10.52
CA SER A 133 -0.85 -2.61 9.84
C SER A 133 -1.24 -4.08 10.04
N SER A 134 -0.35 -4.98 9.61
CA SER A 134 -0.46 -6.43 9.75
C SER A 134 0.85 -7.03 10.25
N PRO A 135 0.87 -8.23 10.85
CA PRO A 135 2.11 -8.89 11.29
C PRO A 135 3.13 -9.03 10.16
N GLY A 136 4.40 -8.77 10.44
CA GLY A 136 5.49 -8.83 9.45
C GLY A 136 5.66 -7.58 8.59
N PHE A 137 4.66 -6.70 8.53
CA PHE A 137 4.74 -5.47 7.75
C PHE A 137 5.50 -4.42 8.57
N ILE A 138 6.41 -3.65 7.98
CA ILE A 138 7.04 -2.51 8.68
C ILE A 138 6.41 -1.16 8.30
N THR A 139 5.39 -1.21 7.44
CA THR A 139 4.58 -0.10 6.90
C THR A 139 3.08 -0.37 7.12
N SER A 140 2.24 0.58 6.73
CA SER A 140 0.78 0.47 6.82
C SER A 140 0.24 -0.54 5.82
N VAL A 141 0.53 -0.32 4.53
CA VAL A 141 -0.02 -1.03 3.36
C VAL A 141 -1.53 -0.84 3.17
N ASP A 142 -2.27 -0.47 4.21
CA ASP A 142 -3.52 0.29 4.00
C ASP A 142 -3.25 1.58 3.19
N ASP A 143 -2.04 2.15 3.37
CA ASP A 143 -1.45 3.27 2.66
C ASP A 143 0.01 2.96 2.26
#